data_AF-I4WJE5-F1
#
_entry.id   AF-I4WJE5-F1
#
_cell.length_a   1.000
_cell.length_b   1.000
_cell.length_c   1.000
_cell.angle_alpha   90.00
_cell.angle_beta   90.00
_cell.angle_gamma   90.00
#
_symmetry.space_group_name_H-M   'P 1'
#
loop_
_entity.id
_entity.type
_entity.pdbx_description
1 polymer ?
#
loop_
_entity_poly.entity_id
_entity_poly.type
_entity_poly.pdbx_seq_one_letter_code
_entity_poly.pdbx_strand_id
1 'polypeptide(L)'
;MTSSPRVLAGKLLRALGSAASYNDKGFVWSGHDETRQVAFRSQLQANIAALTEQIGQDALGPELFNALMSGIAAEDASGKFVLLARTRLGAENGL
;
A
#
# COMPACT_ATOMS: atom_id res chain seq x y z
N MET A 1 -12.48 15.16 -11.27
CA MET A 1 -13.34 14.19 -10.58
C MET A 1 -12.50 13.47 -9.55
N THR A 2 -12.74 13.71 -8.26
CA THR A 2 -12.11 12.94 -7.18
C THR A 2 -12.68 11.52 -7.18
N SER A 3 -11.82 10.51 -7.09
CA SER A 3 -12.27 9.11 -6.97
C SER A 3 -13.05 8.95 -5.66
N SER A 4 -14.09 8.12 -5.64
CA SER A 4 -14.84 7.87 -4.40
C SER A 4 -13.94 7.20 -3.33
N PRO A 5 -14.20 7.43 -2.02
CA PRO A 5 -13.40 6.85 -0.94
C PRO A 5 -13.24 5.33 -1.04
N ARG A 6 -14.32 4.61 -1.42
CA ARG A 6 -14.30 3.15 -1.61
C ARG A 6 -13.38 2.72 -2.76
N VAL A 7 -13.33 3.51 -3.84
CA VAL A 7 -12.42 3.23 -4.98
C VAL A 7 -10.97 3.46 -4.56
N LEU A 8 -10.69 4.53 -3.81
CA LEU A 8 -9.35 4.81 -3.28
C LEU A 8 -8.88 3.73 -2.32
N ALA A 9 -9.73 3.32 -1.37
CA ALA A 9 -9.44 2.22 -0.44
C ALA A 9 -9.13 0.92 -1.19
N GLY A 10 -9.94 0.55 -2.18
CA GLY A 10 -9.69 -0.64 -3.01
C GLY A 10 -8.37 -0.57 -3.78
N LYS A 11 -7.99 0.61 -4.27
CA LYS A 11 -6.69 0.82 -4.94
C LYS A 11 -5.53 0.69 -3.97
N LEU A 12 -5.63 1.29 -2.78
CA LEU A 12 -4.60 1.21 -1.74
C LEU A 12 -4.38 -0.24 -1.30
N LEU A 13 -5.45 -0.99 -1.01
CA LEU A 13 -5.36 -2.39 -0.62
C LEU A 13 -4.70 -3.28 -1.70
N ARG A 14 -4.96 -3.01 -2.98
CA ARG A 14 -4.29 -3.71 -4.08
C ARG A 14 -2.81 -3.37 -4.19
N ALA A 15 -2.45 -2.10 -4.00
CA ALA A 15 -1.04 -1.68 -4.01
C ALA A 15 -0.26 -2.35 -2.87
N LEU A 16 -0.80 -2.33 -1.66
CA LEU A 16 -0.21 -2.99 -0.49
C LEU A 16 -0.11 -4.52 -0.66
N GLY A 17 -1.14 -5.16 -1.24
CA GLY A 17 -1.10 -6.58 -1.55
C GLY A 17 -0.06 -6.93 -2.62
N SER A 18 0.16 -6.03 -3.58
CA SER A 18 1.21 -6.18 -4.59
C SER A 18 2.60 -6.08 -3.96
N ALA A 19 2.82 -5.15 -3.01
CA ALA A 19 4.06 -5.07 -2.25
C ALA A 19 4.35 -6.39 -1.52
N ALA A 20 3.39 -6.87 -0.72
CA ALA A 20 3.51 -8.12 0.03
C ALA A 20 3.86 -9.32 -0.88
N SER A 21 3.09 -9.50 -1.96
CA SER A 21 3.31 -10.61 -2.90
C SER A 21 4.65 -10.52 -3.61
N TYR A 22 5.06 -9.31 -4.01
CA TYR A 22 6.32 -9.09 -4.70
C TYR A 22 7.52 -9.36 -3.80
N ASN A 23 7.49 -8.84 -2.56
CA ASN A 23 8.60 -8.94 -1.62
C ASN A 23 8.73 -10.33 -0.96
N ASP A 24 7.65 -11.11 -0.84
CA ASP A 24 7.74 -12.49 -0.38
C ASP A 24 8.53 -13.35 -1.40
N LYS A 25 8.00 -13.49 -2.63
CA LYS A 25 8.64 -14.32 -3.68
C LYS A 25 8.44 -13.79 -5.10
N GLY A 26 7.63 -12.77 -5.32
CA GLY A 26 7.33 -12.28 -6.65
C GLY A 26 8.56 -11.77 -7.42
N PHE A 27 9.55 -11.18 -6.75
CA PHE A 27 10.80 -10.78 -7.40
C PHE A 27 11.59 -11.97 -7.94
N VAL A 28 11.58 -13.11 -7.22
CA VAL A 28 12.24 -14.35 -7.64
C VAL A 28 11.54 -14.93 -8.86
N TRP A 29 10.21 -15.04 -8.81
CA TRP A 29 9.43 -15.59 -9.92
C TRP A 29 9.49 -14.73 -11.18
N SER A 30 9.69 -13.42 -11.01
CA SER A 30 9.85 -12.48 -12.14
C SER A 30 11.29 -12.42 -12.66
N GLY A 31 12.25 -13.10 -12.02
CA GLY A 31 13.67 -13.03 -12.38
C GLY A 31 14.24 -11.61 -12.25
N HIS A 32 13.73 -10.81 -11.31
CA HIS A 32 14.14 -9.43 -11.12
C HIS A 32 15.41 -9.34 -10.27
N ASP A 33 16.45 -8.73 -10.85
CA ASP A 33 17.65 -8.32 -10.13
C ASP A 33 17.35 -7.21 -9.08
N GLU A 34 18.36 -6.87 -8.29
CA GLU A 34 18.26 -5.86 -7.24
C GLU A 34 17.86 -4.48 -7.80
N THR A 35 18.37 -4.10 -8.98
CA THR A 35 18.03 -2.82 -9.61
C THR A 35 16.55 -2.74 -9.95
N ARG A 36 15.97 -3.82 -10.51
CA ARG A 36 14.54 -3.91 -10.79
C ARG A 36 13.70 -3.96 -9.53
N GLN A 37 14.18 -4.60 -8.47
CA GLN A 37 13.51 -4.60 -7.17
C GLN A 37 13.41 -3.19 -6.58
N VAL A 38 14.51 -2.44 -6.58
CA VAL A 38 14.53 -1.05 -6.11
C VAL A 38 13.60 -0.17 -6.95
N ALA A 39 13.62 -0.31 -8.27
CA ALA A 39 12.74 0.44 -9.16
C ALA A 39 11.26 0.11 -8.91
N PHE A 40 10.92 -1.17 -8.76
CA PHE A 40 9.55 -1.62 -8.47
C PHE A 40 9.05 -1.08 -7.13
N ARG A 41 9.86 -1.19 -6.07
CA ARG A 41 9.54 -0.66 -4.74
C ARG A 41 9.36 0.86 -4.75
N SER A 42 10.22 1.58 -5.49
CA SER A 42 10.11 3.03 -5.66
C SER A 42 8.79 3.43 -6.34
N GLN A 43 8.41 2.71 -7.41
CA GLN A 43 7.16 2.94 -8.12
C GLN A 43 5.93 2.61 -7.26
N LEU A 44 6.00 1.52 -6.48
CA LEU A 44 4.96 1.17 -5.52
C LEU A 44 4.83 2.23 -4.44
N GLN A 45 5.93 2.71 -3.87
CA GLN A 45 5.89 3.72 -2.83
C GLN A 45 5.26 5.03 -3.33
N ALA A 46 5.60 5.48 -4.53
CA ALA A 46 4.98 6.66 -5.13
C ALA A 46 3.45 6.50 -5.26
N ASN A 47 2.99 5.31 -5.68
CA ASN A 47 1.57 5.01 -5.79
C ASN A 47 0.87 4.93 -4.42
N ILE A 48 1.50 4.28 -3.43
CA ILE A 48 0.99 4.19 -2.05
C ILE A 48 0.87 5.57 -1.43
N ALA A 49 1.90 6.42 -1.56
CA ALA A 49 1.90 7.79 -1.04
C ALA A 49 0.78 8.63 -1.67
N ALA A 50 0.66 8.60 -3.01
CA ALA A 50 -0.38 9.35 -3.72
C ALA A 50 -1.81 8.92 -3.32
N LEU A 51 -2.04 7.62 -3.06
CA LEU A 51 -3.33 7.12 -2.58
C LEU A 51 -3.56 7.50 -1.11
N THR A 52 -2.52 7.46 -0.29
CA THR A 52 -2.54 7.82 1.14
C THR A 52 -2.92 9.29 1.33
N GLU A 53 -2.32 10.19 0.54
CA GLU A 53 -2.67 11.61 0.53
C GLU A 53 -4.12 11.87 0.10
N GLN A 54 -4.59 11.16 -0.93
CA GLN A 54 -5.97 11.31 -1.42
C GLN A 54 -7.02 10.77 -0.44
N ILE A 55 -6.70 9.73 0.32
CA ILE A 55 -7.57 9.18 1.36
C ILE A 55 -7.57 10.09 2.59
N GLY A 56 -6.41 10.65 2.93
CA GLY A 56 -6.23 11.57 4.05
C GLY A 56 -5.92 10.86 5.37
N GLN A 57 -5.29 11.62 6.26
CA GLN A 57 -4.85 11.14 7.56
C GLN A 57 -6.02 10.74 8.48
N ASP A 58 -7.15 11.44 8.40
CA ASP A 58 -8.29 11.20 9.29
C ASP A 58 -8.86 9.78 9.12
N ALA A 59 -9.04 9.33 7.87
CA ALA A 59 -9.58 8.01 7.56
C ALA A 59 -8.60 6.85 7.81
N LEU A 60 -7.29 7.13 7.82
CA LEU A 60 -6.25 6.11 8.04
C LEU A 60 -5.79 6.06 9.50
N GLY A 61 -5.94 7.15 10.22
CA GLY A 61 -5.28 7.41 11.48
C GLY A 61 -3.79 7.77 11.30
N PRO A 62 -3.21 8.56 12.23
CA PRO A 62 -1.86 9.11 12.09
C PRO A 62 -0.77 8.04 12.00
N GLU A 63 -0.91 6.94 12.73
CA GLU A 63 0.09 5.87 12.75
C GLU A 63 0.21 5.18 11.38
N LEU A 64 -0.93 4.76 10.81
CA LEU A 64 -0.94 4.12 9.50
C LEU A 64 -0.56 5.11 8.39
N PHE A 65 -1.08 6.34 8.45
CA PHE A 65 -0.73 7.39 7.50
C PHE A 65 0.80 7.61 7.44
N ASN A 66 1.44 7.81 8.59
CA ASN A 66 2.89 8.02 8.66
C ASN A 66 3.68 6.81 8.17
N ALA A 67 3.23 5.60 8.48
CA ALA A 67 3.89 4.38 7.99
C ALA A 67 3.76 4.23 6.47
N LEU A 68 2.61 4.56 5.88
CA LEU A 68 2.44 4.51 4.42
C LEU A 68 3.26 5.60 3.72
N MET A 69 3.38 6.78 4.32
CA MET A 69 4.20 7.88 3.78
C MET A 69 5.71 7.64 3.91
N SER A 70 6.16 6.83 4.88
CA SER A 70 7.60 6.62 5.13
C SER A 70 8.30 5.66 4.17
N GLY A 71 7.55 4.86 3.40
CA GLY A 71 8.13 3.85 2.50
C GLY A 71 8.09 2.43 3.01
N ILE A 72 7.93 2.20 4.31
CA ILE A 72 8.05 0.87 4.92
C ILE A 72 7.03 -0.14 4.35
N ALA A 73 5.87 0.34 3.89
CA ALA A 73 4.85 -0.52 3.29
C ALA A 73 5.22 -1.06 1.89
N ALA A 74 6.08 -0.37 1.14
CA ALA A 74 6.55 -0.86 -0.16
C ALA A 74 7.56 -2.01 -0.03
N GLU A 75 8.16 -2.18 1.15
CA GLU A 75 9.11 -3.25 1.48
C GLU A 75 8.47 -4.40 2.27
N ASP A 76 7.21 -4.26 2.69
CA ASP A 76 6.51 -5.30 3.42
C ASP A 76 6.37 -6.56 2.58
N ALA A 77 6.80 -7.69 3.12
CA ALA A 77 6.62 -9.03 2.56
C ALA A 77 5.52 -9.82 3.28
N SER A 78 5.06 -9.36 4.44
CA SER A 78 4.13 -10.08 5.31
C SER A 78 2.65 -9.78 5.03
N GLY A 79 2.38 -8.64 4.39
CA GLY A 79 1.01 -8.13 4.22
C GLY A 79 0.44 -7.46 5.47
N LYS A 80 1.27 -7.15 6.48
CA LYS A 80 0.87 -6.44 7.70
C LYS A 80 0.12 -5.15 7.38
N PHE A 81 0.59 -4.37 6.41
CA PHE A 81 -0.05 -3.09 6.06
C PHE A 81 -1.38 -3.28 5.32
N VAL A 82 -1.56 -4.39 4.60
CA VAL A 82 -2.86 -4.76 4.02
C VAL A 82 -3.88 -4.97 5.15
N LEU A 83 -3.52 -5.72 6.18
CA LEU A 83 -4.40 -6.02 7.31
C LEU A 83 -4.76 -4.74 8.09
N LEU A 84 -3.77 -3.91 8.41
CA LEU A 84 -3.99 -2.63 9.09
C LEU A 84 -4.91 -1.70 8.29
N ALA A 85 -4.65 -1.56 6.98
CA ALA A 85 -5.48 -0.72 6.12
C ALA A 85 -6.90 -1.27 5.96
N ARG A 86 -7.09 -2.59 5.88
CA ARG A 86 -8.42 -3.21 5.86
C ARG A 86 -9.20 -2.94 7.13
N THR A 87 -8.57 -3.07 8.29
CA THR A 87 -9.22 -2.79 9.57
C THR A 87 -9.65 -1.33 9.65
N ARG A 88 -8.76 -0.39 9.31
CA ARG A 88 -9.08 1.06 9.37
C ARG A 88 -10.19 1.44 8.39
N LEU A 89 -10.00 1.12 7.12
CA LEU A 89 -10.92 1.54 6.07
C LEU A 89 -12.22 0.72 6.02
N GLY A 90 -12.21 -0.50 6.57
CA GLY A 90 -13.37 -1.38 6.70
C GLY A 90 -14.22 -1.07 7.93
N ALA A 91 -13.60 -0.76 9.08
CA ALA A 91 -14.32 -0.39 10.30
C ALA A 91 -15.11 0.92 10.12
N GLU A 92 -14.65 1.82 9.26
CA GLU A 92 -15.33 3.09 8.98
C GLU A 92 -16.40 3.01 7.87
N ASN A 93 -16.48 1.89 7.13
CA ASN A 93 -17.36 1.78 5.96
C ASN A 93 -18.38 0.62 5.99
N GLY A 94 -18.50 -0.14 7.08
CA GLY A 94 -19.53 -1.19 7.23
C GLY A 94 -19.61 -2.13 6.03
N LEU A 95 -18.48 -2.75 5.67
CA LEU A 95 -18.45 -3.89 4.75
C LEU A 95 -18.68 -5.20 5.51
#